data_AF-A0ABD0N3T6-F1
#
_entry.id   AF-A0ABD0N3T6-F1
#
_cell.length_a   1.000
_cell.length_b   1.000
_cell.length_c   1.000
_cell.angle_alpha   90.00
_cell.angle_beta   90.00
_cell.angle_gamma   90.00
#
_symmetry.space_group_name_H-M   'P 1'
#
loop_
_entity.id
_entity.type
_entity.pdbx_description
1 polymer ?
#
loop_
_entity_poly.entity_id
_entity_poly.type
_entity_poly.pdbx_seq_one_letter_code
_entity_poly.pdbx_strand_id
1 'polypeptide(L)'
;AYGIKNVNEMTRNCQKICYAYGVHGRKNRVIWKRCHCQDAIPVHTWIFQLAKGYGSVAYLQTNINVESVENRRDNQNIQYNNPTTADQQTKPSGPKHLPLQLDLGLFNWKTSVSLRRPQHLEHYHTEHSPLLFTLLTHDCTAKFSSNHIIKFADDTTVVGLISSNDETHYREEVAQLVEWCGANNLSLNVSKTKEVVMDFRRNSADHPPLTIDSSAVERVSSTKFLGVHITEDLTWTTNTMSLSKKAQQRLHFLRRLKRASLPPPILTTFYRGTIESVLTSCITVWYGNCSAADHKTLQWTVNTAAKIIGAPLPSLLDIFLARCSGKTTSIVKDPTHPSHHLFQLLPSGRRYRSISARSARLLNSFFPQAVRALNSNHLTPL
;
A
#
# COMPACT_ATOMS: atom_id res chain seq x y z
N ALA A 1 -16.97 20.14 33.82
CA ALA A 1 -15.58 20.54 33.55
C ALA A 1 -14.61 19.35 33.33
N TYR A 2 -15.09 18.16 32.95
CA TYR A 2 -14.26 17.04 32.50
C TYR A 2 -14.81 16.58 31.14
N GLY A 3 -14.07 16.78 30.05
CA GLY A 3 -14.56 16.40 28.71
C GLY A 3 -13.85 17.01 27.51
N ILE A 4 -12.93 17.96 27.70
CA ILE A 4 -12.24 18.65 26.58
C ILE A 4 -10.74 18.31 26.50
N LYS A 5 -10.21 17.43 27.38
CA LYS A 5 -8.79 17.05 27.35
C LYS A 5 -8.43 15.90 26.39
N ASN A 6 -9.38 15.08 25.93
CA ASN A 6 -9.06 13.87 25.13
C ASN A 6 -8.94 14.08 23.60
N VAL A 7 -9.36 15.22 23.04
CA VAL A 7 -9.25 15.44 21.58
C VAL A 7 -7.85 15.94 21.20
N ASN A 8 -7.17 16.65 22.10
CA ASN A 8 -5.82 17.16 21.86
C ASN A 8 -4.73 16.06 22.00
N GLU A 9 -5.01 14.98 22.73
CA GLU A 9 -4.07 13.89 22.96
C GLU A 9 -4.05 12.87 21.80
N MET A 10 -5.20 12.63 21.18
CA MET A 10 -5.32 11.86 19.93
C MET A 10 -4.68 12.59 18.74
N THR A 11 -4.57 13.91 18.82
CA THR A 11 -3.89 14.76 17.82
C THR A 11 -2.36 14.79 18.03
N ARG A 12 -1.86 14.58 19.27
CA ARG A 12 -0.42 14.49 19.59
C ARG A 12 0.20 13.13 19.25
N ASN A 13 -0.54 12.04 19.40
CA ASN A 13 0.03 10.69 19.13
C ASN A 13 0.15 10.35 17.64
N CYS A 14 -0.49 11.12 16.75
CA CYS A 14 -0.26 11.04 15.30
C CYS A 14 0.98 11.83 14.82
N GLN A 15 1.76 12.44 15.71
CA GLN A 15 2.92 13.29 15.39
C GLN A 15 4.29 12.65 15.61
N LYS A 16 4.38 11.33 15.84
CA LYS A 16 5.68 10.66 15.99
C LYS A 16 5.84 9.53 14.98
N ILE A 17 7.03 9.49 14.39
CA ILE A 17 7.63 8.44 13.55
C ILE A 17 7.54 8.72 12.03
N CYS A 18 8.57 9.39 11.49
CA CYS A 18 9.30 8.95 10.29
C CYS A 18 10.60 9.75 10.03
N TYR A 19 11.60 9.00 9.53
CA TYR A 19 12.94 9.34 8.99
C TYR A 19 14.15 9.50 9.94
N ALA A 20 15.12 8.59 9.78
CA ALA A 20 16.55 8.77 10.04
C ALA A 20 17.32 8.11 8.87
N TYR A 21 17.68 8.87 7.83
CA TYR A 21 18.91 9.66 7.61
C TYR A 21 20.14 8.85 7.14
N GLY A 22 20.58 9.16 5.91
CA GLY A 22 21.99 9.34 5.57
C GLY A 22 22.37 10.83 5.70
N VAL A 23 23.11 11.12 6.78
CA VAL A 23 24.15 12.15 7.07
C VAL A 23 24.64 13.00 5.86
N HIS A 24 24.87 14.33 5.86
CA HIS A 24 25.38 15.33 6.82
C HIS A 24 24.96 16.77 6.37
N GLY A 25 24.85 17.73 7.31
CA GLY A 25 25.15 19.14 6.99
C GLY A 25 24.15 20.24 7.39
N ARG A 26 24.26 20.70 8.65
CA ARG A 26 24.00 22.06 9.18
C ARG A 26 22.61 22.74 9.03
N LYS A 27 22.04 22.94 10.22
CA LYS A 27 21.23 24.08 10.72
C LYS A 27 19.87 24.39 10.07
N ASN A 28 18.85 24.32 10.94
CA ASN A 28 17.61 25.11 11.01
C ASN A 28 16.29 24.52 10.50
N ARG A 29 15.30 24.67 11.39
CA ARG A 29 13.83 24.70 11.21
C ARG A 29 13.16 23.41 10.75
N VAL A 30 12.67 22.68 11.75
CA VAL A 30 11.70 21.58 11.65
C VAL A 30 10.40 22.10 11.02
N ILE A 31 10.25 21.94 9.70
CA ILE A 31 8.98 22.11 8.99
C ILE A 31 8.33 20.74 8.91
N TRP A 32 7.35 20.50 9.78
CA TRP A 32 6.51 19.31 9.79
C TRP A 32 5.64 19.25 8.53
N LYS A 33 6.04 18.48 7.52
CA LYS A 33 5.15 18.06 6.42
C LYS A 33 4.61 16.67 6.70
N ARG A 34 3.30 16.61 6.95
CA ARG A 34 2.41 15.44 7.00
C ARG A 34 2.89 14.33 6.03
N CYS A 35 3.43 13.23 6.58
CA CYS A 35 3.84 12.02 5.86
C CYS A 35 2.64 11.31 5.21
N HIS A 36 2.15 11.84 4.10
CA HIS A 36 1.26 11.15 3.17
C HIS A 36 1.88 11.03 1.76
N CYS A 37 3.16 11.37 1.60
CA CYS A 37 3.78 11.55 0.28
C CYS A 37 4.92 10.58 -0.08
N GLN A 38 5.53 9.85 0.86
CA GLN A 38 6.65 8.94 0.52
C GLN A 38 6.19 7.56 -0.01
N ASP A 39 5.02 7.04 0.37
CA ASP A 39 4.72 5.61 0.20
C ASP A 39 4.18 5.20 -1.18
N ALA A 40 3.94 6.15 -2.08
CA ALA A 40 3.41 5.85 -3.41
C ALA A 40 4.48 5.82 -4.53
N ILE A 41 5.75 6.12 -4.23
CA ILE A 41 6.82 6.17 -5.25
C ILE A 41 7.14 4.78 -5.84
N PRO A 42 7.26 3.70 -5.04
CA PRO A 42 7.46 2.35 -5.59
C PRO A 42 6.27 1.92 -6.46
N VAL A 43 5.05 2.20 -5.99
CA VAL A 43 3.80 1.83 -6.66
C VAL A 43 3.64 2.53 -8.02
N HIS A 44 3.98 3.82 -8.13
CA HIS A 44 3.95 4.52 -9.41
C HIS A 44 4.98 3.99 -10.40
N THR A 45 6.22 3.80 -9.94
CA THR A 45 7.33 3.35 -10.81
C THR A 45 7.04 1.95 -11.33
N TRP A 46 6.50 1.09 -10.46
CA TRP A 46 6.09 -0.25 -10.80
C TRP A 46 4.88 -0.27 -11.76
N ILE A 47 3.76 0.37 -11.45
CA ILE A 47 2.59 0.43 -12.37
C ILE A 47 2.95 1.07 -13.70
N PHE A 48 3.88 2.02 -13.69
CA PHE A 48 4.42 2.62 -14.90
C PHE A 48 5.24 1.62 -15.73
N GLN A 49 6.08 0.79 -15.10
CA GLN A 49 6.77 -0.31 -15.77
C GLN A 49 5.81 -1.40 -16.26
N LEU A 50 4.81 -1.80 -15.44
CA LEU A 50 3.72 -2.71 -15.83
C LEU A 50 3.01 -2.24 -17.09
N ALA A 51 2.72 -0.94 -17.18
CA ALA A 51 1.94 -0.37 -18.27
C ALA A 51 2.74 -0.20 -19.57
N LYS A 52 4.08 -0.35 -19.57
CA LYS A 52 4.92 -0.32 -20.78
C LYS A 52 4.64 -1.48 -21.74
N GLY A 53 4.01 -2.57 -21.28
CA GLY A 53 3.35 -3.54 -22.17
C GLY A 53 4.29 -4.38 -23.03
N TYR A 54 5.47 -4.74 -22.52
CA TYR A 54 6.45 -5.58 -23.23
C TYR A 54 6.40 -7.08 -22.86
N GLY A 55 5.45 -7.51 -22.03
CA GLY A 55 5.31 -8.90 -21.58
C GLY A 55 4.19 -9.07 -20.54
N SER A 56 4.08 -10.28 -19.98
CA SER A 56 3.27 -10.52 -18.77
C SER A 56 4.07 -10.07 -17.55
N VAL A 57 3.39 -9.81 -16.43
CA VAL A 57 4.07 -9.51 -15.17
C VAL A 57 3.50 -10.39 -14.08
N ALA A 58 4.39 -11.11 -13.40
CA ALA A 58 4.04 -11.81 -12.18
C ALA A 58 4.34 -10.92 -10.97
N TYR A 59 3.39 -10.91 -10.05
CA TYR A 59 3.41 -10.16 -8.81
C TYR A 59 3.18 -11.15 -7.67
N LEU A 60 4.19 -11.34 -6.83
CA LEU A 60 4.10 -12.16 -5.63
C LEU A 60 4.08 -11.25 -4.41
N GLN A 61 3.01 -11.28 -3.65
CA GLN A 61 2.93 -10.61 -2.36
C GLN A 61 3.07 -11.65 -1.25
N THR A 62 4.09 -11.45 -0.41
CA THR A 62 4.47 -12.36 0.67
C THR A 62 4.42 -11.62 2.01
N ASN A 63 4.29 -12.39 3.09
CA ASN A 63 4.40 -11.89 4.46
C ASN A 63 5.52 -12.66 5.17
N ILE A 64 6.58 -11.94 5.56
CA ILE A 64 7.78 -12.50 6.18
C ILE A 64 7.66 -12.41 7.71
N ASN A 65 7.84 -13.54 8.38
CA ASN A 65 7.81 -13.62 9.84
C ASN A 65 9.23 -13.85 10.39
N VAL A 66 9.47 -13.41 11.61
CA VAL A 66 10.72 -13.73 12.33
C VAL A 66 10.58 -15.10 12.97
N GLU A 67 11.49 -16.02 12.68
CA GLU A 67 11.55 -17.29 13.39
C GLU A 67 12.34 -17.16 14.68
N SER A 68 11.83 -17.78 15.74
CA SER A 68 12.59 -17.93 16.98
C SER A 68 13.67 -19.01 16.82
N VAL A 69 14.85 -18.77 17.40
CA VAL A 69 16.01 -19.70 17.36
C VAL A 69 15.69 -21.09 17.93
N GLU A 70 14.61 -21.23 18.73
CA GLU A 70 14.15 -22.52 19.26
C GLU A 70 13.45 -23.40 18.21
N ASN A 71 12.66 -22.83 17.28
CA ASN A 71 11.96 -23.60 16.24
C ASN A 71 12.90 -24.35 15.28
N ARG A 72 14.16 -23.91 15.13
CA ARG A 72 15.15 -24.64 14.31
C ARG A 72 15.54 -25.99 14.91
N ARG A 73 15.43 -26.17 16.23
CA ARG A 73 15.79 -27.45 16.88
C ARG A 73 14.71 -28.51 16.75
N ASP A 74 13.45 -28.11 16.58
CA ASP A 74 12.32 -29.04 16.49
C ASP A 74 12.07 -29.56 15.07
N ASN A 75 12.56 -28.87 14.03
CA ASN A 75 12.39 -29.32 12.64
C ASN A 75 13.40 -30.38 12.17
N GLN A 76 14.34 -30.80 13.03
CA GLN A 76 15.28 -31.88 12.75
C GLN A 76 14.99 -33.20 13.49
N ASN A 77 13.95 -33.25 14.32
CA ASN A 77 13.56 -34.46 15.02
C ASN A 77 12.04 -34.54 15.14
N ILE A 78 11.43 -35.51 14.46
CA ILE A 78 10.44 -36.48 14.96
C ILE A 78 9.77 -37.15 13.75
N GLN A 79 10.37 -38.25 13.30
CA GLN A 79 9.61 -39.44 12.94
C GLN A 79 9.28 -40.15 14.25
N TYR A 80 8.02 -40.29 14.63
CA TYR A 80 7.58 -41.43 15.44
C TYR A 80 6.13 -41.79 15.11
N ASN A 81 5.94 -43.09 14.90
CA ASN A 81 4.71 -43.78 14.53
C ASN A 81 3.65 -43.78 15.65
N ASN A 82 2.37 -43.66 15.24
CA ASN A 82 1.06 -44.18 15.73
C ASN A 82 0.97 -45.00 17.05
N PRO A 83 -0.20 -45.12 17.77
CA PRO A 83 -1.58 -45.21 17.22
C PRO A 83 -2.78 -44.69 18.08
N THR A 84 -3.94 -44.61 17.40
CA THR A 84 -5.36 -44.86 17.80
C THR A 84 -5.85 -44.64 19.24
N THR A 85 -6.85 -43.76 19.43
CA THR A 85 -8.11 -44.10 20.13
C THR A 85 -9.22 -43.10 19.84
N ALA A 86 -10.42 -43.62 19.58
CA ALA A 86 -11.67 -42.90 19.47
C ALA A 86 -12.25 -42.66 20.89
N ASP A 87 -12.92 -41.52 21.11
CA ASP A 87 -14.20 -41.49 21.84
C ASP A 87 -14.91 -40.11 21.78
N GLN A 88 -16.10 -40.17 21.19
CA GLN A 88 -17.39 -39.70 21.71
C GLN A 88 -17.57 -38.29 22.35
N GLN A 89 -18.38 -37.49 21.63
CA GLN A 89 -19.71 -37.00 22.09
C GLN A 89 -19.77 -35.87 23.15
N THR A 90 -20.35 -34.72 22.77
CA THR A 90 -21.62 -34.14 23.29
C THR A 90 -21.65 -32.60 23.24
N LYS A 91 -22.76 -32.07 22.70
CA LYS A 91 -23.26 -30.70 22.91
C LYS A 91 -24.00 -30.63 24.25
N PRO A 92 -24.05 -29.44 24.89
CA PRO A 92 -25.38 -28.87 25.13
C PRO A 92 -25.48 -27.36 24.89
N SER A 93 -26.71 -26.96 24.62
CA SER A 93 -27.26 -25.62 24.41
C SER A 93 -27.47 -24.83 25.72
N GLY A 94 -27.29 -23.50 25.68
CA GLY A 94 -27.84 -22.58 26.69
C GLY A 94 -27.38 -21.13 26.54
N PRO A 95 -28.25 -20.12 26.77
CA PRO A 95 -28.24 -18.82 26.09
C PRO A 95 -27.36 -17.78 26.80
N LYS A 96 -26.91 -16.73 26.08
CA LYS A 96 -26.52 -15.44 26.68
C LYS A 96 -26.31 -14.34 25.62
N HIS A 97 -27.16 -13.32 25.73
CA HIS A 97 -26.94 -11.89 25.49
C HIS A 97 -26.00 -11.42 24.35
N LEU A 98 -26.58 -10.64 23.42
CA LEU A 98 -25.86 -9.67 22.60
C LEU A 98 -25.13 -8.64 23.48
N PRO A 99 -23.85 -8.33 23.15
CA PRO A 99 -23.34 -6.98 23.30
C PRO A 99 -23.05 -6.39 21.92
N LEU A 100 -23.65 -5.23 21.66
CA LEU A 100 -23.25 -4.31 20.61
C LEU A 100 -21.83 -3.81 20.91
N GLN A 101 -20.82 -4.41 20.27
CA GLN A 101 -19.45 -3.93 20.34
C GLN A 101 -19.16 -3.02 19.14
N LEU A 102 -18.96 -1.73 19.42
CA LEU A 102 -18.42 -0.76 18.48
C LEU A 102 -16.98 -1.17 18.13
N ASP A 103 -16.78 -1.83 17.01
CA ASP A 103 -15.44 -2.00 16.43
C ASP A 103 -15.03 -0.72 15.69
N LEU A 104 -14.47 0.22 16.44
CA LEU A 104 -13.56 1.22 15.90
C LEU A 104 -12.22 0.51 15.65
N GLY A 105 -12.13 -0.20 14.52
CA GLY A 105 -10.90 -0.80 14.01
C GLY A 105 -9.88 0.28 13.65
N LEU A 106 -9.23 0.84 14.67
CA LEU A 106 -7.93 1.48 14.56
C LEU A 106 -6.91 0.41 14.22
N PHE A 107 -6.11 0.69 13.20
CA PHE A 107 -4.98 -0.12 12.75
C PHE A 107 -4.16 -0.60 13.95
N ASN A 108 -4.30 -1.88 14.30
CA ASN A 108 -3.51 -2.51 15.34
C ASN A 108 -2.23 -3.01 14.68
N TRP A 109 -1.13 -2.27 14.84
CA TRP A 109 0.21 -2.80 14.58
C TRP A 109 0.54 -3.80 15.69
N LYS A 110 0.07 -5.04 15.54
CA LYS A 110 0.51 -6.16 16.38
C LYS A 110 1.65 -6.89 15.67
N THR A 111 2.84 -6.29 15.63
CA THR A 111 4.05 -7.12 15.59
C THR A 111 4.24 -7.69 16.98
N SER A 112 3.67 -8.87 17.23
CA SER A 112 4.06 -9.68 18.37
C SER A 112 5.44 -10.28 18.08
N VAL A 113 6.50 -9.53 18.40
CA VAL A 113 7.82 -10.13 18.57
C VAL A 113 7.73 -10.97 19.84
N SER A 114 7.40 -12.25 19.70
CA SER A 114 7.32 -13.18 20.82
C SER A 114 8.74 -13.61 21.21
N LEU A 115 9.49 -12.73 21.89
CA LEU A 115 10.62 -13.13 22.71
C LEU A 115 10.05 -13.68 24.02
N ARG A 116 9.78 -14.99 24.11
CA ARG A 116 9.56 -15.60 25.43
C ARG A 116 10.92 -15.76 26.12
N ARG A 117 11.21 -14.87 27.07
CA ARG A 117 12.24 -15.01 28.10
C ARG A 117 11.66 -14.54 29.45
N PRO A 118 12.24 -14.99 30.57
CA PRO A 118 11.51 -15.45 31.75
C PRO A 118 10.75 -14.35 32.48
N GLN A 119 9.73 -14.79 33.21
CA GLN A 119 8.73 -14.01 33.94
C GLN A 119 9.36 -13.00 34.91
N HIS A 120 9.63 -11.79 34.42
CA HIS A 120 9.49 -10.50 35.13
C HIS A 120 10.16 -9.42 34.27
N LEU A 121 9.42 -8.78 33.36
CA LEU A 121 9.63 -7.40 32.90
C LEU A 121 8.59 -7.06 31.83
N GLU A 122 7.88 -5.96 32.05
CA GLU A 122 6.74 -5.49 31.26
C GLU A 122 7.10 -5.23 29.78
N HIS A 123 6.13 -5.46 28.90
CA HIS A 123 6.21 -5.19 27.46
C HIS A 123 6.49 -3.70 27.17
N TYR A 124 7.74 -3.36 26.87
CA TYR A 124 8.05 -2.09 26.22
C TYR A 124 8.19 -2.31 24.71
N HIS A 125 7.25 -1.74 23.94
CA HIS A 125 7.49 -1.47 22.53
C HIS A 125 8.72 -0.55 22.42
N THR A 126 9.88 -1.10 22.09
CA THR A 126 11.07 -0.27 21.82
C THR A 126 10.81 0.55 20.57
N GLU A 127 10.85 1.88 20.70
CA GLU A 127 10.67 2.85 19.60
C GLU A 127 11.60 2.58 18.39
N HIS A 128 12.68 1.82 18.59
CA HIS A 128 13.68 1.45 17.58
C HIS A 128 13.36 0.18 16.77
N SER A 129 12.36 -0.62 17.16
CA SER A 129 12.08 -1.91 16.51
C SER A 129 11.84 -1.80 14.98
N PRO A 130 11.09 -0.81 14.44
CA PRO A 130 10.89 -0.70 12.99
C PRO A 130 12.17 -0.33 12.23
N LEU A 131 13.04 0.48 12.83
CA LEU A 131 14.32 0.86 12.23
C LEU A 131 15.25 -0.36 12.13
N LEU A 132 15.36 -1.14 13.21
CA LEU A 132 16.17 -2.35 13.23
C LEU A 132 15.68 -3.37 12.20
N PHE A 133 14.37 -3.54 12.06
CA PHE A 133 13.80 -4.43 11.04
C PHE A 133 14.09 -3.94 9.61
N THR A 134 14.07 -2.63 9.38
CA THR A 134 14.43 -2.05 8.08
C THR A 134 15.90 -2.28 7.75
N LEU A 135 16.80 -2.16 8.74
CA LEU A 135 18.22 -2.46 8.57
C LEU A 135 18.49 -3.95 8.34
N LEU A 136 17.80 -4.81 9.11
CA LEU A 136 17.89 -6.27 8.97
C LEU A 136 17.52 -6.73 7.56
N THR A 137 16.49 -6.13 6.98
CA THR A 137 16.00 -6.53 5.64
C THR A 137 16.66 -5.75 4.51
N HIS A 138 17.63 -4.85 4.76
CA HIS A 138 18.06 -3.86 3.77
C HIS A 138 18.71 -4.48 2.52
N ASP A 139 19.48 -5.56 2.72
CA ASP A 139 20.27 -6.31 1.72
C ASP A 139 19.40 -7.29 0.91
N CYS A 140 18.15 -7.51 1.30
CA CYS A 140 17.17 -8.19 0.48
C CYS A 140 16.81 -7.33 -0.75
N THR A 141 17.54 -7.55 -1.85
CA THR A 141 17.42 -6.79 -3.10
C THR A 141 17.31 -7.74 -4.29
N ALA A 142 16.61 -7.31 -5.34
CA ALA A 142 16.50 -8.10 -6.56
C ALA A 142 17.87 -8.31 -7.21
N LYS A 143 18.14 -9.53 -7.67
CA LYS A 143 19.34 -9.90 -8.43
C LYS A 143 19.22 -9.49 -9.90
N PHE A 144 18.04 -9.66 -10.50
CA PHE A 144 17.79 -9.39 -11.91
C PHE A 144 17.22 -7.98 -12.12
N SER A 145 17.74 -7.28 -13.13
CA SER A 145 17.24 -5.94 -13.50
C SER A 145 15.82 -5.95 -14.06
N SER A 146 15.31 -7.11 -14.48
CA SER A 146 13.92 -7.29 -14.92
C SER A 146 12.93 -7.39 -13.77
N ASN A 147 13.43 -7.53 -12.54
CA ASN A 147 12.66 -7.83 -11.35
C ASN A 147 12.88 -6.77 -10.27
N HIS A 148 11.92 -6.66 -9.37
CA HIS A 148 11.96 -5.69 -8.28
C HIS A 148 11.47 -6.33 -6.99
N ILE A 149 12.20 -6.07 -5.89
CA ILE A 149 11.78 -6.41 -4.54
C ILE A 149 11.34 -5.11 -3.85
N ILE A 150 10.07 -5.08 -3.43
CA ILE A 150 9.47 -3.96 -2.70
C ILE A 150 9.20 -4.43 -1.28
N LYS A 151 9.71 -3.68 -0.29
CA LYS A 151 9.61 -4.02 1.12
C LYS A 151 8.82 -2.95 1.85
N PHE A 152 7.84 -3.37 2.65
CA PHE A 152 7.12 -2.52 3.58
C PHE A 152 6.91 -3.29 4.88
N ALA A 153 7.85 -3.11 5.81
CA ALA A 153 7.94 -3.95 6.99
C ALA A 153 7.89 -5.45 6.61
N ASP A 154 7.03 -6.25 7.23
CA ASP A 154 6.88 -7.68 6.99
C ASP A 154 6.31 -8.02 5.61
N ASP A 155 5.61 -7.09 4.96
CA ASP A 155 5.12 -7.27 3.60
C ASP A 155 6.26 -7.09 2.60
N THR A 156 6.65 -8.19 1.94
CA THR A 156 7.64 -8.18 0.86
C THR A 156 7.00 -8.63 -0.44
N THR A 157 7.28 -7.91 -1.50
CA THR A 157 6.67 -8.14 -2.81
C THR A 157 7.75 -8.32 -3.85
N VAL A 158 7.70 -9.44 -4.57
CA VAL A 158 8.53 -9.71 -5.73
C VAL A 158 7.71 -9.41 -6.98
N VAL A 159 8.28 -8.59 -7.85
CA VAL A 159 7.73 -8.32 -9.17
C VAL A 159 8.70 -8.86 -10.19
N GLY A 160 8.22 -9.67 -11.12
CA GLY A 160 9.02 -10.11 -12.27
C GLY A 160 8.35 -9.84 -13.60
N LEU A 161 9.09 -9.26 -14.55
CA LEU A 161 8.66 -9.18 -15.94
C LEU A 161 8.85 -10.54 -16.61
N ILE A 162 7.78 -11.13 -17.12
CA ILE A 162 7.79 -12.36 -17.90
C ILE A 162 7.80 -11.99 -19.39
N SER A 163 8.94 -12.22 -20.03
CA SER A 163 9.16 -11.88 -21.44
C SER A 163 9.23 -13.16 -22.26
N SER A 164 8.60 -13.20 -23.44
CA SER A 164 8.63 -14.38 -24.31
C SER A 164 8.18 -15.69 -23.63
N ASN A 165 7.31 -15.58 -22.63
CA ASN A 165 6.87 -16.69 -21.77
C ASN A 165 7.95 -17.33 -20.90
N ASP A 166 9.08 -16.65 -20.72
CA ASP A 166 10.15 -17.04 -19.82
C ASP A 166 9.98 -16.35 -18.46
N GLU A 167 9.71 -17.16 -17.44
CA GLU A 167 9.54 -16.75 -16.04
C GLU A 167 10.74 -17.15 -15.16
N THR A 168 11.84 -17.57 -15.77
CA THR A 168 13.04 -18.09 -15.06
C THR A 168 13.58 -17.07 -14.07
N HIS A 169 13.81 -15.81 -14.49
CA HIS A 169 14.28 -14.76 -13.59
C HIS A 169 13.34 -14.57 -12.39
N TYR A 170 12.02 -14.57 -12.63
CA TYR A 170 11.03 -14.39 -11.56
C TYR A 170 11.06 -15.56 -10.56
N ARG A 171 11.08 -16.80 -11.04
CA ARG A 171 11.17 -17.98 -10.17
C ARG A 171 12.48 -18.03 -9.39
N GLU A 172 13.59 -17.65 -10.01
CA GLU A 172 14.88 -17.57 -9.34
C GLU A 172 14.91 -16.49 -8.25
N GLU A 173 14.26 -15.33 -8.46
CA GLU A 173 14.11 -14.34 -7.38
C GLU A 173 13.30 -14.88 -6.20
N VAL A 174 12.21 -15.61 -6.47
CA VAL A 174 11.40 -16.21 -5.40
C VAL A 174 12.21 -17.24 -4.62
N ALA A 175 12.97 -18.10 -5.31
CA ALA A 175 13.84 -19.08 -4.67
C ALA A 175 14.93 -18.40 -3.81
N GLN A 176 15.55 -17.34 -4.31
CA GLN A 176 16.54 -16.56 -3.57
C GLN A 176 15.94 -15.85 -2.37
N LEU A 177 14.71 -15.34 -2.48
CA LEU A 177 14.00 -14.74 -1.35
C LEU A 177 13.79 -15.77 -0.23
N VAL A 178 13.41 -17.00 -0.58
CA VAL A 178 13.22 -18.10 0.38
C VAL A 178 14.55 -18.45 1.07
N GLU A 179 15.62 -18.61 0.29
CA GLU A 179 16.97 -18.88 0.82
C GLU A 179 17.45 -17.74 1.74
N TRP A 180 17.29 -16.48 1.32
CA TRP A 180 17.66 -15.31 2.11
C TRP A 180 16.85 -15.23 3.41
N CYS A 181 15.56 -15.56 3.39
CA CYS A 181 14.75 -15.66 4.60
C CYS A 181 15.34 -16.71 5.55
N GLY A 182 15.62 -17.91 5.04
CA GLY A 182 16.24 -18.99 5.81
C GLY A 182 17.57 -18.58 6.44
N ALA A 183 18.46 -17.94 5.68
CA ALA A 183 19.76 -17.45 6.15
C ALA A 183 19.62 -16.41 7.27
N ASN A 184 18.59 -15.56 7.22
CA ASN A 184 18.34 -14.48 8.17
C ASN A 184 17.42 -14.86 9.35
N ASN A 185 17.10 -16.15 9.54
CA ASN A 185 16.14 -16.62 10.56
C ASN A 185 14.74 -16.02 10.39
N LEU A 186 14.31 -15.88 9.14
CA LEU A 186 12.99 -15.44 8.76
C LEU A 186 12.26 -16.59 8.06
N SER A 187 10.93 -16.62 8.15
CA SER A 187 10.11 -17.57 7.42
C SER A 187 9.03 -16.89 6.60
N LEU A 188 8.84 -17.40 5.39
CA LEU A 188 7.83 -16.93 4.47
C LEU A 188 6.51 -17.63 4.79
N ASN A 189 5.45 -16.85 5.02
CA ASN A 189 4.12 -17.43 5.24
C ASN A 189 3.46 -17.74 3.90
N VAL A 190 3.60 -18.99 3.44
CA VAL A 190 3.07 -19.42 2.13
C VAL A 190 1.54 -19.29 2.07
N SER A 191 0.81 -19.53 3.17
CA SER A 191 -0.66 -19.44 3.18
C SER A 191 -1.19 -18.00 3.04
N LYS A 192 -0.42 -17.01 3.53
CA LYS A 192 -0.69 -15.58 3.31
C LYS A 192 -0.14 -15.07 1.98
N THR A 193 0.77 -15.82 1.35
CA THR A 193 1.38 -15.42 0.09
C THR A 193 0.38 -15.58 -1.04
N LYS A 194 0.27 -14.56 -1.89
CA LYS A 194 -0.62 -14.52 -3.05
C LYS A 194 0.16 -14.14 -4.28
N GLU A 195 -0.12 -14.84 -5.37
CA GLU A 195 0.40 -14.50 -6.69
C GLU A 195 -0.70 -13.90 -7.56
N VAL A 196 -0.38 -12.81 -8.26
CA VAL A 196 -1.21 -12.21 -9.30
C VAL A 196 -0.39 -12.17 -10.57
N VAL A 197 -0.91 -12.75 -11.66
CA VAL A 197 -0.27 -12.69 -12.97
C VAL A 197 -1.09 -11.74 -13.86
N MET A 198 -0.45 -10.69 -14.34
CA MET A 198 -1.05 -9.71 -15.23
C MET A 198 -0.55 -9.97 -16.66
N ASP A 199 -1.41 -10.52 -17.50
CA ASP A 199 -1.11 -10.75 -18.92
C ASP A 199 -2.08 -9.98 -19.80
N PHE A 200 -1.54 -9.10 -20.65
CA PHE A 200 -2.32 -8.28 -21.59
C PHE A 200 -2.09 -8.69 -23.05
N ARG A 201 -1.40 -9.82 -23.29
CA ARG A 201 -1.21 -10.39 -24.62
C ARG A 201 -2.55 -10.94 -25.11
N ARG A 202 -2.80 -10.85 -26.42
CA ARG A 202 -4.00 -11.43 -27.05
C ARG A 202 -4.07 -12.95 -26.90
N ASN A 203 -2.90 -13.59 -26.90
CA ASN A 203 -2.73 -15.02 -26.65
C ASN A 203 -1.94 -15.16 -25.35
N SER A 204 -2.64 -15.28 -24.24
CA SER A 204 -2.02 -15.58 -22.94
C SER A 204 -1.59 -17.03 -22.92
N ALA A 205 -0.40 -17.30 -22.40
CA ALA A 205 0.00 -18.66 -22.08
C ALA A 205 -0.40 -18.97 -20.64
N ASP A 206 -0.74 -20.22 -20.36
CA ASP A 206 -0.89 -20.67 -18.99
C ASP A 206 0.48 -20.72 -18.31
N HIS A 207 0.58 -19.98 -17.20
CA HIS A 207 1.77 -19.99 -16.35
C HIS A 207 1.65 -21.13 -15.34
N PRO A 208 2.67 -22.00 -15.19
CA PRO A 208 2.61 -23.09 -14.23
C PRO A 208 2.46 -22.54 -12.80
N PRO A 209 1.85 -23.28 -11.87
CA PRO A 209 1.73 -22.85 -10.48
C PRO A 209 3.11 -22.55 -9.88
N LEU A 210 3.19 -21.50 -9.07
CA LEU A 210 4.37 -21.21 -8.27
C LEU A 210 4.36 -22.09 -7.02
N THR A 211 5.49 -22.74 -6.71
CA THR A 211 5.65 -23.56 -5.51
C THR A 211 6.77 -22.98 -4.64
N ILE A 212 6.53 -22.91 -3.33
CA ILE A 212 7.50 -22.51 -2.31
C ILE A 212 7.51 -23.64 -1.27
N ASP A 213 8.68 -24.21 -0.98
CA ASP A 213 8.85 -25.34 -0.05
C ASP A 213 7.84 -26.48 -0.30
N SER A 214 7.71 -26.89 -1.57
CA SER A 214 6.75 -27.89 -2.05
C SER A 214 5.27 -27.56 -1.88
N SER A 215 4.93 -26.37 -1.38
CA SER A 215 3.55 -25.88 -1.24
C SER A 215 3.19 -24.96 -2.40
N ALA A 216 2.04 -25.19 -3.04
CA ALA A 216 1.56 -24.34 -4.12
C ALA A 216 1.08 -22.99 -3.56
N VAL A 217 1.54 -21.90 -4.17
CA VAL A 217 1.07 -20.54 -3.86
C VAL A 217 -0.30 -20.31 -4.48
N GLU A 218 -1.20 -19.71 -3.72
CA GLU A 218 -2.53 -19.36 -4.23
C GLU A 218 -2.43 -18.23 -5.26
N ARG A 219 -2.90 -18.52 -6.48
CA ARG A 219 -3.06 -17.53 -7.54
C ARG A 219 -4.42 -16.86 -7.45
N VAL A 220 -4.44 -15.53 -7.42
CA VAL A 220 -5.66 -14.74 -7.24
C VAL A 220 -5.79 -13.68 -8.33
N SER A 221 -7.02 -13.36 -8.71
CA SER A 221 -7.31 -12.29 -9.68
C SER A 221 -7.29 -10.89 -9.06
N SER A 222 -7.34 -10.80 -7.72
CA SER A 222 -7.20 -9.53 -7.00
C SER A 222 -6.59 -9.72 -5.62
N THR A 223 -5.69 -8.81 -5.24
CA THR A 223 -5.13 -8.73 -3.91
C THR A 223 -5.03 -7.28 -3.43
N LYS A 224 -4.92 -7.10 -2.12
CA LYS A 224 -4.79 -5.79 -1.49
C LYS A 224 -3.34 -5.53 -1.12
N PHE A 225 -2.75 -4.53 -1.76
CA PHE A 225 -1.39 -4.07 -1.50
C PHE A 225 -1.41 -2.68 -0.85
N LEU A 226 -0.87 -2.56 0.36
CA LEU A 226 -0.78 -1.29 1.10
C LEU A 226 -2.08 -0.47 1.14
N GLY A 227 -3.23 -1.14 1.21
CA GLY A 227 -4.54 -0.48 1.23
C GLY A 227 -5.27 -0.38 -0.11
N VAL A 228 -4.60 -0.63 -1.22
CA VAL A 228 -5.13 -0.51 -2.60
C VAL A 228 -5.39 -1.90 -3.18
N HIS A 229 -6.55 -2.11 -3.80
CA HIS A 229 -6.79 -3.36 -4.53
C HIS A 229 -6.13 -3.29 -5.90
N ILE A 230 -5.32 -4.30 -6.19
CA ILE A 230 -4.68 -4.53 -7.47
C ILE A 230 -5.35 -5.77 -8.06
N THR A 231 -5.77 -5.68 -9.32
CA THR A 231 -6.41 -6.77 -10.06
C THR A 231 -5.52 -7.21 -11.24
N GLU A 232 -5.70 -8.44 -11.70
CA GLU A 232 -4.98 -9.01 -12.85
C GLU A 232 -5.19 -8.20 -14.14
N ASP A 233 -6.37 -7.60 -14.31
CA ASP A 233 -6.75 -6.77 -15.45
C ASP A 233 -6.33 -5.30 -15.30
N LEU A 234 -5.80 -4.93 -14.12
CA LEU A 234 -5.49 -3.56 -13.68
C LEU A 234 -6.69 -2.59 -13.79
N THR A 235 -7.92 -3.10 -13.66
CA THR A 235 -9.09 -2.27 -13.46
C THR A 235 -9.19 -1.80 -12.00
N TRP A 236 -9.73 -0.60 -11.81
CA TRP A 236 -9.78 0.01 -10.48
C TRP A 236 -11.14 -0.12 -9.80
N THR A 237 -12.12 -0.80 -10.43
CA THR A 237 -13.49 -0.94 -9.94
C THR A 237 -13.56 -1.55 -8.53
N THR A 238 -12.83 -2.64 -8.29
CA THR A 238 -12.78 -3.27 -6.96
C THR A 238 -12.25 -2.30 -5.89
N ASN A 239 -11.20 -1.54 -6.25
CA ASN A 239 -10.62 -0.53 -5.37
C ASN A 239 -11.62 0.60 -5.09
N THR A 240 -12.20 1.21 -6.13
CA THR A 240 -13.11 2.35 -6.04
C THR A 240 -14.40 1.99 -5.30
N MET A 241 -14.96 0.81 -5.53
CA MET A 241 -16.11 0.30 -4.78
C MET A 241 -15.77 0.15 -3.29
N SER A 242 -14.60 -0.39 -2.96
CA SER A 242 -14.17 -0.56 -1.56
C SER A 242 -13.99 0.80 -0.84
N LEU A 243 -13.43 1.80 -1.54
CA LEU A 243 -13.26 3.17 -1.04
C LEU A 243 -14.61 3.86 -0.87
N SER A 244 -15.50 3.74 -1.87
CA SER A 244 -16.85 4.28 -1.84
C SER A 244 -17.64 3.73 -0.65
N LYS A 245 -17.64 2.41 -0.44
CA LYS A 245 -18.33 1.78 0.70
C LYS A 245 -17.85 2.32 2.05
N LYS A 246 -16.54 2.44 2.25
CA LYS A 246 -15.94 3.02 3.47
C LYS A 246 -16.34 4.49 3.64
N ALA A 247 -16.29 5.27 2.57
CA ALA A 247 -16.64 6.69 2.60
C ALA A 247 -18.15 6.90 2.89
N GLN A 248 -19.01 6.04 2.32
CA GLN A 248 -20.46 6.04 2.55
C GLN A 248 -20.82 5.70 4.01
N GLN A 249 -20.12 4.75 4.63
CA GLN A 249 -20.26 4.49 6.07
C GLN A 249 -19.92 5.75 6.88
N ARG A 250 -18.88 6.50 6.50
CA ARG A 250 -18.47 7.74 7.18
C ARG A 250 -19.43 8.91 6.93
N LEU A 251 -20.17 8.94 5.82
CA LEU A 251 -21.25 9.90 5.60
C LEU A 251 -22.35 9.80 6.67
N HIS A 252 -22.59 8.62 7.24
CA HIS A 252 -23.56 8.47 8.33
C HIS A 252 -23.19 9.36 9.52
N PHE A 253 -21.91 9.35 9.93
CA PHE A 253 -21.43 10.20 11.01
C PHE A 253 -21.49 11.68 10.65
N LEU A 254 -21.14 12.06 9.42
CA LEU A 254 -21.30 13.44 8.94
C LEU A 254 -22.75 13.93 9.07
N ARG A 255 -23.74 13.09 8.72
CA ARG A 255 -25.18 13.42 8.89
C ARG A 255 -25.54 13.60 10.36
N ARG A 256 -25.02 12.75 11.25
CA ARG A 256 -25.26 12.88 12.70
C ARG A 256 -24.68 14.19 13.25
N LEU A 257 -23.48 14.55 12.83
CA LEU A 257 -22.84 15.81 13.21
C LEU A 257 -23.64 17.02 12.71
N LYS A 258 -24.20 16.95 11.49
CA LYS A 258 -25.08 17.99 10.97
C LYS A 258 -26.38 18.13 11.78
N ARG A 259 -27.00 17.02 12.19
CA ARG A 259 -28.20 17.03 13.06
C ARG A 259 -27.92 17.58 14.46
N ALA A 260 -26.69 17.45 14.95
CA ALA A 260 -26.25 18.10 16.18
C ALA A 260 -25.96 19.60 16.00
N SER A 261 -26.37 20.20 14.88
CA SER A 261 -26.24 21.63 14.57
C SER A 261 -24.80 22.16 14.62
N LEU A 262 -23.81 21.32 14.30
CA LEU A 262 -22.43 21.77 14.20
C LEU A 262 -22.22 22.71 13.00
N PRO A 263 -21.41 23.76 13.14
CA PRO A 263 -21.20 24.75 12.10
C PRO A 263 -20.44 24.16 10.89
N PRO A 264 -20.69 24.66 9.67
CA PRO A 264 -20.09 24.11 8.44
C PRO A 264 -18.56 23.94 8.47
N PRO A 265 -17.74 24.85 9.05
CA PRO A 265 -16.29 24.67 9.10
C PRO A 265 -15.84 23.41 9.86
N ILE A 266 -16.54 23.04 10.93
CA ILE A 266 -16.25 21.82 11.70
C ILE A 266 -16.62 20.59 10.87
N LEU A 267 -17.76 20.63 10.18
CA LEU A 267 -18.19 19.53 9.30
C LEU A 267 -17.23 19.34 8.11
N THR A 268 -16.73 20.43 7.52
CA THR A 268 -15.71 20.38 6.47
C THR A 268 -14.41 19.78 7.00
N THR A 269 -14.01 20.13 8.22
CA THR A 269 -12.81 19.54 8.86
C THR A 269 -12.98 18.04 9.08
N PHE A 270 -14.16 17.62 9.56
CA PHE A 270 -14.51 16.21 9.69
C PHE A 270 -14.48 15.49 8.33
N TYR A 271 -15.09 16.06 7.30
CA TYR A 271 -15.07 15.52 5.93
C TYR A 271 -13.64 15.34 5.43
N ARG A 272 -12.79 16.37 5.52
CA ARG A 272 -11.39 16.30 5.08
C ARG A 272 -10.61 15.21 5.81
N GLY A 273 -10.79 15.12 7.13
CA GLY A 273 -10.05 14.17 7.97
C GLY A 273 -10.51 12.72 7.83
N THR A 274 -11.78 12.48 7.51
CA THR A 274 -12.37 11.13 7.58
C THR A 274 -12.89 10.61 6.24
N ILE A 275 -13.48 11.44 5.39
CA ILE A 275 -14.09 10.99 4.13
C ILE A 275 -13.12 11.23 2.98
N GLU A 276 -12.65 12.47 2.82
CA GLU A 276 -11.69 12.85 1.78
C GLU A 276 -10.39 12.05 1.91
N SER A 277 -9.88 11.87 3.13
CA SER A 277 -8.66 11.08 3.39
C SER A 277 -8.75 9.63 2.90
N VAL A 278 -9.93 9.01 2.97
CA VAL A 278 -10.17 7.67 2.43
C VAL A 278 -10.25 7.71 0.90
N LEU A 279 -11.08 8.61 0.36
CA LEU A 279 -11.28 8.71 -1.09
C LEU A 279 -10.00 9.11 -1.84
N THR A 280 -9.09 9.81 -1.17
CA THR A 280 -7.85 10.34 -1.78
C THR A 280 -6.61 9.51 -1.43
N SER A 281 -6.78 8.41 -0.70
CA SER A 281 -5.69 7.49 -0.37
C SER A 281 -5.08 6.91 -1.65
N CYS A 282 -3.78 7.12 -1.85
CA CYS A 282 -3.05 6.73 -3.05
C CYS A 282 -3.70 7.20 -4.37
N ILE A 283 -4.46 8.30 -4.37
CA ILE A 283 -5.26 8.75 -5.53
C ILE A 283 -4.45 8.92 -6.81
N THR A 284 -3.18 9.31 -6.69
CA THR A 284 -2.27 9.48 -7.82
C THR A 284 -2.05 8.18 -8.60
N VAL A 285 -2.24 7.02 -7.97
CA VAL A 285 -1.94 5.70 -8.51
C VAL A 285 -3.04 5.23 -9.45
N TRP A 286 -4.28 5.30 -8.98
CA TRP A 286 -5.41 4.61 -9.61
C TRP A 286 -6.38 5.56 -10.32
N TYR A 287 -6.52 6.82 -9.87
CA TYR A 287 -7.58 7.70 -10.34
C TYR A 287 -7.50 8.00 -11.84
N GLY A 288 -6.30 8.19 -12.39
CA GLY A 288 -6.15 8.47 -13.83
C GLY A 288 -6.63 7.32 -14.74
N ASN A 289 -6.62 6.09 -14.23
CA ASN A 289 -7.00 4.88 -14.96
C ASN A 289 -8.41 4.38 -14.62
N CYS A 290 -9.19 5.14 -13.85
CA CYS A 290 -10.57 4.80 -13.53
C CYS A 290 -11.50 4.93 -14.74
N SER A 291 -12.57 4.15 -14.75
CA SER A 291 -13.65 4.31 -15.74
C SER A 291 -14.48 5.56 -15.44
N ALA A 292 -15.26 6.02 -16.42
CA ALA A 292 -16.22 7.10 -16.20
C ALA A 292 -17.27 6.74 -15.12
N ALA A 293 -17.64 5.47 -14.99
CA ALA A 293 -18.55 4.98 -13.97
C ALA A 293 -17.94 5.04 -12.55
N ASP A 294 -16.66 4.69 -12.43
CA ASP A 294 -15.90 4.81 -11.19
C ASP A 294 -15.83 6.27 -10.71
N HIS A 295 -15.48 7.18 -11.63
CA HIS A 295 -15.43 8.61 -11.33
C HIS A 295 -16.77 9.14 -10.84
N LYS A 296 -17.86 8.79 -11.52
CA LYS A 296 -19.23 9.18 -11.10
C LYS A 296 -19.56 8.64 -9.70
N THR A 297 -19.23 7.39 -9.43
CA THR A 297 -19.50 6.73 -8.14
C THR A 297 -18.77 7.43 -6.98
N LEU A 298 -17.49 7.76 -7.17
CA LEU A 298 -16.70 8.45 -6.15
C LEU A 298 -17.14 9.90 -5.98
N GLN A 299 -17.37 10.63 -7.08
CA GLN A 299 -17.78 12.03 -7.06
C GLN A 299 -19.17 12.20 -6.43
N TRP A 300 -20.07 11.21 -6.55
CA TRP A 300 -21.35 11.20 -5.87
C TRP A 300 -21.21 11.34 -4.34
N THR A 301 -20.21 10.67 -3.75
CA THR A 301 -19.95 10.75 -2.31
C THR A 301 -19.53 12.15 -1.88
N VAL A 302 -18.67 12.80 -2.68
CA VAL A 302 -18.25 14.20 -2.46
C VAL A 302 -19.44 15.15 -2.58
N ASN A 303 -20.25 15.00 -3.63
CA ASN A 303 -21.43 15.83 -3.86
C ASN A 303 -22.44 15.69 -2.71
N THR A 304 -22.61 14.47 -2.20
CA THR A 304 -23.48 14.20 -1.04
C THR A 304 -22.96 14.87 0.22
N ALA A 305 -21.65 14.80 0.48
CA ALA A 305 -21.03 15.49 1.60
C ALA A 305 -21.20 17.02 1.50
N ALA A 306 -20.98 17.60 0.31
CA ALA A 306 -21.14 19.03 0.06
C ALA A 306 -22.57 19.50 0.39
N LYS A 307 -23.58 18.73 -0.03
CA LYS A 307 -25.00 18.99 0.29
C LYS A 307 -25.29 18.94 1.80
N ILE A 308 -24.74 17.96 2.52
CA ILE A 308 -24.95 17.83 3.97
C ILE A 308 -24.31 19.01 4.72
N ILE A 309 -23.11 19.41 4.31
CA ILE A 309 -22.37 20.51 4.92
C ILE A 309 -23.05 21.85 4.62
N GLY A 310 -23.52 22.02 3.39
CA GLY A 310 -24.01 23.30 2.86
C GLY A 310 -22.88 24.19 2.35
N ALA A 311 -21.78 23.60 1.86
CA ALA A 311 -20.63 24.33 1.34
C ALA A 311 -20.03 23.58 0.12
N PRO A 312 -19.45 24.29 -0.85
CA PRO A 312 -18.76 23.65 -1.97
C PRO A 312 -17.53 22.88 -1.49
N LEU A 313 -17.30 21.72 -2.08
CA LEU A 313 -16.11 20.89 -1.86
C LEU A 313 -15.37 20.72 -3.19
N PRO A 314 -14.03 20.63 -3.17
CA PRO A 314 -13.26 20.39 -4.39
C PRO A 314 -13.64 19.06 -5.03
N SER A 315 -13.61 18.98 -6.35
CA SER A 315 -13.84 17.72 -7.04
C SER A 315 -12.67 16.76 -6.82
N LEU A 316 -12.91 15.45 -6.96
CA LEU A 316 -11.82 14.48 -6.87
C LEU A 316 -10.79 14.66 -7.99
N LEU A 317 -11.20 15.19 -9.14
CA LEU A 317 -10.29 15.53 -10.24
C LEU A 317 -9.33 16.65 -9.81
N ASP A 318 -9.85 17.71 -9.20
CA ASP A 318 -9.01 18.83 -8.72
C ASP A 318 -8.02 18.35 -7.67
N ILE A 319 -8.48 17.50 -6.74
CA ILE A 319 -7.59 16.92 -5.73
C ILE A 319 -6.54 16.03 -6.39
N PHE A 320 -6.92 15.16 -7.31
CA PHE A 320 -5.98 14.30 -8.04
C PHE A 320 -4.91 15.15 -8.76
N LEU A 321 -5.31 16.16 -9.52
CA LEU A 321 -4.40 17.04 -10.24
C LEU A 321 -3.47 17.80 -9.28
N ALA A 322 -4.00 18.35 -8.19
CA ALA A 322 -3.20 19.03 -7.17
C ALA A 322 -2.19 18.09 -6.51
N ARG A 323 -2.57 16.84 -6.21
CA ARG A 323 -1.67 15.82 -5.65
C ARG A 323 -0.61 15.39 -6.66
N CYS A 324 -0.98 15.24 -7.93
CA CYS A 324 -0.04 14.95 -9.00
C CYS A 324 1.00 16.07 -9.12
N SER A 325 0.57 17.32 -9.23
CA SER A 325 1.47 18.49 -9.32
C SER A 325 2.40 18.62 -8.12
N GLY A 326 1.88 18.45 -6.89
CA GLY A 326 2.69 18.51 -5.67
C GLY A 326 3.74 17.39 -5.61
N LYS A 327 3.37 16.18 -6.01
CA LYS A 327 4.30 15.04 -6.08
C LYS A 327 5.36 15.24 -7.15
N THR A 328 4.96 15.62 -8.36
CA THR A 328 5.86 15.92 -9.47
C THR A 328 6.88 17.00 -9.09
N THR A 329 6.42 18.08 -8.46
CA THR A 329 7.31 19.15 -7.98
C THR A 329 8.34 18.63 -6.98
N SER A 330 7.95 17.67 -6.13
CA SER A 330 8.88 17.07 -5.16
C SER A 330 9.92 16.19 -5.84
N ILE A 331 9.53 15.42 -6.87
CA ILE A 331 10.44 14.57 -7.66
C ILE A 331 11.43 15.41 -8.48
N VAL A 332 10.94 16.45 -9.15
CA VAL A 332 11.77 17.32 -9.99
C VAL A 332 12.75 18.13 -9.17
N LYS A 333 12.38 18.56 -7.96
CA LYS A 333 13.26 19.33 -7.07
C LYS A 333 14.37 18.51 -6.41
N ASP A 334 14.25 17.18 -6.40
CA ASP A 334 15.20 16.27 -5.78
C ASP A 334 15.92 15.44 -6.84
N PRO A 335 17.16 15.81 -7.22
CA PRO A 335 17.97 15.06 -8.18
C PRO A 335 18.29 13.63 -7.72
N THR A 336 18.26 13.36 -6.41
CA THR A 336 18.55 12.03 -5.85
C THR A 336 17.33 11.11 -5.88
N HIS A 337 16.15 11.65 -6.19
CA HIS A 337 14.93 10.87 -6.24
C HIS A 337 15.03 9.80 -7.35
N PRO A 338 14.69 8.53 -7.08
CA PRO A 338 14.84 7.43 -8.06
C PRO A 338 14.15 7.70 -9.40
N SER A 339 12.98 8.31 -9.38
CA SER A 339 12.21 8.67 -10.58
C SER A 339 12.58 10.02 -11.21
N HIS A 340 13.57 10.76 -10.70
CA HIS A 340 13.97 12.07 -11.22
C HIS A 340 14.34 12.00 -12.71
N HIS A 341 15.03 10.91 -13.10
CA HIS A 341 15.44 10.65 -14.48
C HIS A 341 14.28 10.57 -15.48
N LEU A 342 13.03 10.39 -15.03
CA LEU A 342 11.84 10.39 -15.90
C LEU A 342 11.38 11.81 -16.28
N PHE A 343 11.93 12.85 -15.64
CA PHE A 343 11.60 14.25 -15.86
C PHE A 343 12.76 15.01 -16.48
N GLN A 344 13.15 14.62 -17.69
CA GLN A 344 14.23 15.27 -18.43
C GLN A 344 13.72 16.46 -19.24
N LEU A 345 14.37 17.62 -19.12
CA LEU A 345 14.12 18.76 -19.99
C LEU A 345 14.66 18.51 -21.40
N LEU A 346 13.98 19.07 -22.40
CA LEU A 346 14.51 19.19 -23.76
C LEU A 346 15.67 20.21 -23.79
N PRO A 347 16.53 20.20 -24.83
CA PRO A 347 17.66 21.13 -24.93
C PRO A 347 17.28 22.61 -24.81
N SER A 348 16.04 22.97 -25.14
CA SER A 348 15.52 24.34 -24.97
C SER A 348 15.29 24.76 -23.51
N GLY A 349 15.31 23.82 -22.56
CA GLY A 349 15.04 24.07 -21.14
C GLY A 349 13.58 24.39 -20.79
N ARG A 350 12.68 24.47 -21.78
CA ARG A 350 11.30 24.97 -21.59
C ARG A 350 10.25 23.87 -21.38
N ARG A 351 10.51 22.67 -21.87
CA ARG A 351 9.55 21.55 -21.85
C ARG A 351 10.24 20.28 -21.42
N TYR A 352 9.52 19.46 -20.68
CA TYR A 352 9.92 18.11 -20.34
C TYR A 352 9.69 17.19 -21.52
N ARG A 353 10.59 16.23 -21.71
CA ARG A 353 10.50 15.18 -22.72
C ARG A 353 9.26 14.34 -22.45
N SER A 354 8.34 14.35 -23.42
CA SER A 354 7.14 13.51 -23.35
C SER A 354 7.51 12.04 -23.24
N ILE A 355 6.83 11.34 -22.35
CA ILE A 355 6.94 9.89 -22.23
C ILE A 355 6.07 9.25 -23.30
N SER A 356 6.69 8.51 -24.22
CA SER A 356 5.96 7.74 -25.22
C SER A 356 5.12 6.66 -24.55
N ALA A 357 3.81 6.62 -24.85
CA ALA A 357 2.88 5.64 -24.34
C ALA A 357 2.13 4.96 -25.48
N ARG A 358 2.20 3.63 -25.56
CA ARG A 358 1.50 2.81 -26.58
C ARG A 358 0.10 2.38 -26.16
N SER A 359 -0.24 2.53 -24.88
CA SER A 359 -1.52 2.14 -24.32
C SER A 359 -2.16 3.31 -23.55
N ALA A 360 -3.49 3.35 -23.52
CA ALA A 360 -4.23 4.30 -22.68
C ALA A 360 -3.86 4.11 -21.20
N ARG A 361 -3.62 2.87 -20.75
CA ARG A 361 -3.22 2.55 -19.38
C ARG A 361 -1.92 3.26 -18.96
N LEU A 362 -0.90 3.18 -19.82
CA LEU A 362 0.37 3.87 -19.58
C LEU A 362 0.19 5.37 -19.66
N LEU A 363 -0.50 5.85 -20.71
CA LEU A 363 -0.75 7.26 -20.92
C LEU A 363 -1.44 7.90 -19.70
N ASN A 364 -2.39 7.20 -19.11
CA ASN A 364 -3.18 7.67 -17.98
C ASN A 364 -2.54 7.42 -16.61
N SER A 365 -1.39 6.76 -16.56
CA SER A 365 -0.59 6.61 -15.33
C SER A 365 0.04 7.92 -14.89
N PHE A 366 0.57 7.94 -13.66
CA PHE A 366 1.10 9.13 -13.01
C PHE A 366 2.16 9.88 -13.84
N PHE A 367 3.21 9.22 -14.33
CA PHE A 367 4.34 9.93 -14.96
C PHE A 367 3.97 10.63 -16.27
N PRO A 368 3.28 10.00 -17.24
CA PRO A 368 2.89 10.70 -18.46
C PRO A 368 1.86 11.80 -18.20
N GLN A 369 0.97 11.63 -17.22
CA GLN A 369 0.04 12.70 -16.79
C GLN A 369 0.82 13.86 -16.16
N ALA A 370 1.79 13.58 -15.30
CA ALA A 370 2.65 14.57 -14.65
C ALA A 370 3.45 15.39 -15.66
N VAL A 371 4.11 14.74 -16.62
CA VAL A 371 4.89 15.40 -17.66
C VAL A 371 3.98 16.28 -18.53
N ARG A 372 2.79 15.80 -18.91
CA ARG A 372 1.81 16.59 -19.66
C ARG A 372 1.36 17.83 -18.88
N ALA A 373 1.06 17.67 -17.58
CA ALA A 373 0.66 18.76 -16.71
C ALA A 373 1.76 19.83 -16.56
N LEU A 374 3.03 19.42 -16.43
CA LEU A 374 4.15 20.37 -16.43
C LEU A 374 4.24 21.12 -17.75
N ASN A 375 4.16 20.40 -18.88
CA ASN A 375 4.26 21.00 -20.21
C ASN A 375 3.11 21.96 -20.54
N SER A 376 1.89 21.73 -19.99
CA SER A 376 0.75 22.63 -20.16
C SER A 376 0.84 23.88 -19.28
N ASN A 377 1.46 23.79 -18.09
CA ASN A 377 1.54 24.89 -17.13
C ASN A 377 2.64 25.92 -17.47
N HIS A 378 3.57 25.60 -18.37
CA HIS A 378 4.67 26.49 -18.80
C HIS A 378 4.24 27.59 -19.81
N LEU A 379 2.95 27.95 -19.88
CA LEU A 379 2.51 29.21 -20.50
C LEU A 379 2.61 30.43 -19.55
N THR A 380 3.03 30.22 -18.30
CA THR A 380 3.45 31.32 -17.40
C THR A 380 4.88 31.05 -16.92
N PRO A 381 5.86 31.92 -17.23
CA PRO A 381 7.21 31.81 -16.69
C PRO A 381 7.19 31.97 -15.17
N LEU A 382 8.02 31.20 -14.48
CA LEU A 382 8.43 31.44 -13.09
C LEU A 382 9.25 32.72 -12.99
#